data_AF-A0AAU2HNW7-F1
#
_entry.id   AF-A0AAU2HNW7-F1
#
_cell.length_a   1.000
_cell.length_b   1.000
_cell.length_c   1.000
_cell.angle_alpha   90.00
_cell.angle_beta   90.00
_cell.angle_gamma   90.00
#
_symmetry.space_group_name_H-M   'P 1'
#
loop_
_entity.id
_entity.type
_entity.pdbx_description
1 polymer ?
#
loop_
_entity_poly.entity_id
_entity_poly.type
_entity_poly.pdbx_seq_one_letter_code
_entity_poly.pdbx_strand_id
1 'polypeptide(L)'
;MTDIPTDLTWIRAAPEDEEGPGPWIEIAFGPDELVHLRETGDPTNIVTTTRTKWDAFTKGVQAGEFDHFIENDDEGNPPSPH
;
A
#
# COMPACT_ATOMS: atom_id res chain seq x y z
N MET A 1 -15.11 12.63 -9.64
CA MET A 1 -14.93 11.29 -9.04
C MET A 1 -14.88 10.32 -10.20
N THR A 2 -13.78 9.58 -10.35
CA THR A 2 -13.69 8.48 -11.32
C THR A 2 -14.79 7.49 -10.97
N ASP A 3 -15.58 7.06 -11.95
CA ASP A 3 -16.55 5.99 -11.77
C ASP A 3 -15.76 4.70 -11.50
N ILE A 4 -15.89 4.12 -10.30
CA ILE A 4 -15.16 2.92 -9.91
C ILE A 4 -16.06 1.72 -10.24
N PRO A 5 -15.61 0.76 -11.05
CA PRO A 5 -16.39 -0.41 -11.37
C PRO A 5 -16.76 -1.20 -10.11
N THR A 6 -17.98 -1.71 -10.02
CA THR A 6 -18.43 -2.51 -8.87
C THR A 6 -17.97 -3.97 -8.93
N ASP A 7 -17.55 -4.45 -10.10
CA ASP A 7 -17.12 -5.84 -10.35
C ASP A 7 -15.59 -5.99 -10.32
N LEU A 8 -14.94 -5.28 -9.41
CA LEU A 8 -13.49 -5.37 -9.25
C LEU A 8 -13.11 -6.59 -8.39
N THR A 9 -12.15 -7.37 -8.88
CA THR A 9 -11.50 -8.41 -8.08
C THR A 9 -10.39 -7.79 -7.24
N TRP A 10 -10.60 -7.70 -5.94
CA TRP A 10 -9.66 -7.15 -4.98
C TRP A 10 -8.72 -8.25 -4.46
N ILE A 11 -7.41 -7.99 -4.57
CA ILE A 11 -6.35 -8.87 -4.07
C ILE A 11 -5.76 -8.20 -2.83
N ARG A 12 -5.89 -8.87 -1.69
CA ARG A 12 -5.35 -8.41 -0.41
C ARG A 12 -3.85 -8.71 -0.34
N ALA A 13 -3.04 -7.68 -0.10
CA ALA A 13 -1.60 -7.81 0.14
C ALA A 13 -1.34 -8.11 1.63
N ALA A 14 -1.60 -9.36 2.02
CA ALA A 14 -1.36 -9.86 3.38
C ALA A 14 -0.82 -11.30 3.34
N PRO A 15 -0.18 -11.76 4.42
CA PRO A 15 0.15 -13.18 4.59
C PRO A 15 -1.11 -14.04 4.54
N GLU A 16 -1.00 -15.25 3.99
CA GLU A 16 -2.12 -16.18 3.81
C GLU A 16 -2.77 -16.64 5.14
N ASP A 17 -2.00 -16.66 6.23
CA ASP A 17 -2.43 -17.13 7.56
C ASP A 17 -3.01 -16.01 8.44
N GLU A 18 -3.00 -14.75 7.97
CA GLU A 18 -3.52 -13.63 8.76
C GLU A 18 -5.00 -13.35 8.46
N GLU A 19 -5.84 -13.49 9.48
CA GLU A 19 -7.26 -13.17 9.44
C GLU A 19 -7.54 -11.81 10.10
N GLY A 20 -8.57 -11.09 9.65
CA GLY A 20 -9.00 -9.82 10.24
C GLY A 20 -8.69 -8.57 9.40
N PRO A 21 -9.11 -7.38 9.87
CA PRO A 21 -9.09 -6.17 9.04
C PRO A 21 -7.67 -5.68 8.73
N GLY A 22 -6.74 -5.80 9.68
CA GLY A 22 -5.32 -5.40 9.61
C GLY A 22 -5.01 -4.06 8.90
N PRO A 23 -3.72 -3.69 8.79
CA PRO A 23 -3.31 -2.53 7.99
C PRO A 23 -3.09 -2.94 6.52
N TRP A 24 -3.99 -3.76 5.97
CA TRP A 24 -3.77 -4.36 4.65
C TRP A 24 -4.20 -3.43 3.53
N ILE A 25 -3.41 -3.43 2.46
CA ILE A 25 -3.78 -2.81 1.20
C ILE A 25 -4.42 -3.86 0.30
N GLU A 26 -5.54 -3.51 -0.29
CA GLU A 26 -6.17 -4.28 -1.37
C GLU A 26 -5.94 -3.58 -2.70
N ILE A 27 -5.62 -4.36 -3.72
CA ILE A 27 -5.34 -3.89 -5.08
C ILE A 27 -6.32 -4.54 -6.05
N ALA A 28 -6.92 -3.75 -6.94
CA ALA A 28 -7.73 -4.25 -8.04
C ALA A 28 -7.28 -3.65 -9.38
N PHE A 29 -7.27 -4.47 -10.42
CA PHE A 29 -7.02 -4.05 -11.79
C PHE A 29 -8.34 -3.85 -12.51
N GLY A 30 -8.59 -2.61 -12.93
CA GLY A 30 -9.81 -2.20 -13.59
C GLY A 30 -9.67 -2.07 -15.10
N PRO A 31 -10.76 -1.64 -15.77
CA PRO A 31 -10.72 -1.27 -17.18
C PRO A 31 -9.84 -0.02 -17.41
N ASP A 32 -9.58 0.31 -18.68
CA ASP A 32 -8.85 1.52 -19.08
C ASP A 32 -7.44 1.64 -18.47
N GLU A 33 -6.81 0.50 -18.22
CA GLU A 33 -5.49 0.41 -17.58
C GLU A 33 -5.44 1.10 -16.21
N LEU A 34 -6.56 1.12 -15.48
CA LEU A 34 -6.61 1.68 -14.13
C LEU A 34 -6.24 0.64 -13.07
N VAL A 35 -5.61 1.12 -12.01
CA VAL A 35 -5.28 0.36 -10.80
C VAL A 35 -5.92 1.08 -9.63
N HIS A 36 -6.69 0.34 -8.84
CA HIS A 36 -7.39 0.84 -7.67
C HIS A 36 -6.75 0.26 -6.42
N LEU A 37 -6.53 1.11 -5.42
CA LEU A 37 -5.96 0.76 -4.14
C LEU A 37 -6.89 1.25 -3.03
N ARG A 38 -7.05 0.45 -1.99
CA ARG A 38 -7.78 0.83 -0.78
C ARG A 38 -7.21 0.09 0.43
N GLU A 39 -7.51 0.61 1.61
CA GLU A 39 -7.24 -0.11 2.86
C GLU A 39 -8.38 -1.06 3.18
N THR A 40 -8.07 -2.27 3.66
CA THR A 40 -9.10 -3.23 4.10
C THR A 40 -9.98 -2.64 5.21
N GLY A 41 -9.42 -1.79 6.07
CA GLY A 41 -10.14 -1.11 7.16
C GLY A 41 -11.03 0.07 6.72
N ASP A 42 -10.79 0.66 5.54
CA ASP A 42 -11.62 1.73 4.96
C ASP A 42 -11.84 1.50 3.46
N PRO A 43 -12.74 0.58 3.08
CA PRO A 43 -12.92 0.17 1.69
C PRO A 43 -13.57 1.25 0.81
N THR A 44 -13.97 2.39 1.39
CA THR A 44 -14.59 3.51 0.67
C THR A 44 -13.58 4.53 0.17
N ASN A 45 -12.39 4.58 0.78
CA ASN A 45 -11.32 5.47 0.39
C ASN A 45 -10.43 4.81 -0.68
N ILE A 46 -10.79 5.02 -1.95
CA ILE A 46 -10.12 4.38 -3.09
C ILE A 46 -9.21 5.39 -3.80
N VAL A 47 -7.92 5.07 -3.82
CA VAL A 47 -6.93 5.77 -4.65
C VAL A 47 -6.88 5.09 -6.01
N THR A 48 -6.91 5.89 -7.08
CA THR A 48 -6.82 5.39 -8.45
C THR A 48 -5.56 5.91 -9.14
N THR A 49 -4.83 5.00 -9.78
CA THR A 49 -3.65 5.31 -10.60
C THR A 49 -3.74 4.56 -11.93
N THR A 50 -2.76 4.75 -12.81
CA THR A 50 -2.66 4.02 -14.08
C THR A 50 -1.71 2.84 -13.97
N ARG A 51 -1.86 1.85 -14.84
CA ARG A 51 -1.01 0.66 -14.93
C ARG A 51 0.46 1.03 -15.11
N THR A 52 0.75 2.04 -15.94
CA THR A 52 2.11 2.54 -16.16
C THR A 52 2.73 3.12 -14.90
N LYS A 53 1.97 3.93 -14.14
CA LYS A 53 2.45 4.50 -12.88
C LYS A 53 2.63 3.43 -11.81
N TRP A 54 1.71 2.47 -11.76
CA TRP A 54 1.79 1.33 -10.86
C TRP A 54 3.04 0.48 -11.11
N ASP A 55 3.33 0.14 -12.37
CA ASP A 55 4.53 -0.63 -12.74
C ASP A 55 5.83 0.10 -12.37
N ALA A 56 5.92 1.41 -12.65
CA ALA A 56 7.06 2.23 -12.24
C ALA A 56 7.22 2.26 -10.71
N PHE A 57 6.11 2.41 -9.98
CA PHE A 57 6.10 2.38 -8.51
C PHE A 57 6.60 1.03 -7.96
N THR A 58 6.06 -0.09 -8.46
CA THR A 58 6.47 -1.44 -8.02
C THR A 58 7.96 -1.68 -8.26
N LYS A 59 8.50 -1.23 -9.41
CA LYS A 59 9.94 -1.33 -9.70
C LYS A 59 10.79 -0.55 -8.70
N GLY A 60 10.37 0.66 -8.33
CA GLY A 60 11.11 1.45 -7.34
C GLY A 60 11.06 0.86 -5.94
N VAL A 61 9.92 0.30 -5.53
CA VAL A 61 9.80 -0.47 -4.28
C VAL A 61 10.75 -1.66 -4.28
N GLN A 62 10.78 -2.45 -5.35
CA GLN A 62 11.68 -3.60 -5.47
C GLN A 62 13.17 -3.22 -5.50
N ALA A 63 13.50 -2.04 -6.02
CA ALA A 63 14.85 -1.50 -6.02
C ALA A 63 15.29 -0.96 -4.66
N GLY A 64 14.40 -0.95 -3.65
CA GLY A 64 14.69 -0.41 -2.32
C GLY A 64 14.73 1.12 -2.28
N GLU A 65 14.19 1.82 -3.27
CA GLU A 65 14.22 3.30 -3.32
C GLU A 65 13.51 3.95 -2.12
N PHE A 66 12.63 3.21 -1.44
CA PHE A 66 11.83 3.70 -0.32
C PHE A 66 12.30 3.21 1.07
N ASP A 67 13.37 2.41 1.14
CA ASP A 67 13.88 1.88 2.42
C ASP A 67 14.48 2.97 3.33
N HIS A 68 14.89 4.09 2.74
CA HIS A 68 15.48 5.23 3.45
C HIS A 68 14.46 6.06 4.25
N PHE A 69 13.16 5.91 4.03
CA PHE A 69 12.13 6.70 4.75
C PHE A 69 11.84 6.19 6.16
N ILE A 70 12.53 5.13 6.60
CA ILE A 70 12.48 4.63 7.97
C ILE A 70 13.52 5.43 8.78
N GLU A 71 13.17 6.66 9.16
CA GLU A 71 13.93 7.37 10.21
C GLU A 71 13.66 6.61 11.52
N ASN A 72 14.69 5.93 12.04
CA ASN A 72 14.65 5.35 13.37
C ASN A 72 14.55 6.51 14.37
N ASP A 73 13.35 6.79 14.88
CA ASP A 73 13.18 7.58 16.11
C ASP A 73 13.65 6.70 17.30
N ASP A 74 14.95 6.42 17.34
CA ASP A 74 15.65 5.82 18.49
C ASP A 74 17.00 6.54 18.69
N GLU A 75 16.97 7.88 18.69
CA GLU A 75 18.08 8.68 19.22
C GLU A 75 17.57 9.56 20.36
N GLY A 76 17.05 8.91 21.41
CA GLY A 76 16.39 9.57 22.54
C GLY A 76 16.84 9.14 23.94
N ASN A 77 17.82 8.24 24.10
CA ASN A 77 18.29 7.84 25.44
C ASN A 77 19.73 8.32 25.71
N PRO A 78 19.94 9.41 26.48
CA PRO A 78 21.28 9.74 26.95
C PRO A 78 21.76 8.69 27.97
N PRO A 79 23.06 8.35 27.99
CA PRO A 79 23.59 7.35 28.92
C PRO A 79 23.43 7.82 30.37
N SER A 80 22.90 6.93 31.22
CA SER A 80 22.78 7.18 32.66
C SER A 80 24.16 7.42 33.29
N PRO A 81 24.39 8.53 33.99
CA PRO A 81 25.64 8.72 34.73
C PRO A 81 25.70 7.76 35.92
N HIS A 82 26.89 7.18 36.11
CA HIS A 82 27.27 6.24 37.16
C HIS A 82 27.41 6.92 38.53
#